data_AF-A0A2E4K835-F1
#
_entry.id   AF-A0A2E4K835-F1
#
_cell.length_a   1.000
_cell.length_b   1.000
_cell.length_c   1.000
_cell.angle_alpha   90.00
_cell.angle_beta   90.00
_cell.angle_gamma   90.00
#
_symmetry.space_group_name_H-M   'P 1'
#
loop_
_entity.id
_entity.type
_entity.pdbx_description
1 polymer ?
#
loop_
_entity_poly.entity_id
_entity_poly.type
_entity_poly.pdbx_seq_one_letter_code
_entity_poly.pdbx_strand_id
1 'polypeptide(L)' 'MKITYKFIWLLLSSFGIMFAVFSWIQDSQIFDENILLGYRKGIYALISGVVLYYIVARKI' A
#
# COMPACT_ATOMS: atom_id res chain seq x y z
N MET A 1 11.87 -16.17 -12.74
CA MET A 1 11.56 -15.73 -11.36
C MET A 1 10.45 -16.63 -10.84
N LYS A 2 10.72 -17.60 -9.96
CA LYS A 2 9.64 -18.43 -9.37
C LYS A 2 8.86 -17.55 -8.40
N ILE A 3 7.62 -17.22 -8.74
CA ILE A 3 6.72 -16.50 -7.83
C ILE A 3 6.33 -17.48 -6.74
N THR A 4 6.92 -17.32 -5.55
CA THR A 4 6.60 -18.13 -4.37
C THR A 4 5.34 -17.59 -3.70
N TYR A 5 4.51 -18.43 -3.09
CA TYR A 5 3.33 -17.99 -2.32
C TYR A 5 3.66 -16.91 -1.27
N LYS A 6 4.85 -17.00 -0.66
CA LYS A 6 5.40 -15.99 0.26
C LYS A 6 5.53 -14.61 -0.40
N PHE A 7 5.93 -14.54 -1.68
CA PHE A 7 6.04 -13.29 -2.42
C PHE A 7 4.66 -12.61 -2.57
N ILE A 8 3.67 -13.36 -3.06
CA ILE A 8 2.30 -12.84 -3.26
C ILE A 8 1.72 -12.39 -1.91
N TRP A 9 1.91 -13.21 -0.87
CA TRP A 9 1.43 -12.90 0.48
C TRP A 9 2.03 -11.61 1.01
N LEU A 10 3.35 -11.46 0.98
CA LEU A 10 4.05 -10.26 1.45
C LEU A 10 3.69 -9.01 0.65
N LEU A 11 3.47 -9.16 -0.66
CA LEU A 11 3.04 -8.05 -1.52
C LEU A 11 1.62 -7.60 -1.17
N LEU A 12 0.68 -8.54 -1.04
CA LEU A 12 -0.71 -8.25 -0.64
C LEU A 12 -0.77 -7.62 0.75
N SER A 13 0.01 -8.14 1.71
CA SER A 13 0.10 -7.55 3.05
C SER A 13 0.65 -6.13 3.00
N SER A 14 1.72 -5.89 2.26
CA SER A 14 2.33 -4.55 2.13
C SER A 14 1.36 -3.54 1.50
N PHE A 15 0.61 -3.97 0.48
CA PHE A 15 -0.46 -3.18 -0.12
C PHE A 15 -1.58 -2.86 0.89
N GLY A 16 -2.08 -3.87 1.60
CA GLY A 16 -3.15 -3.69 2.59
C GLY A 16 -2.76 -2.74 3.72
N ILE A 17 -1.51 -2.81 4.20
CA ILE A 17 -0.97 -1.90 5.22
C ILE A 17 -0.98 -0.45 4.70
N MET A 18 -0.47 -0.21 3.49
CA MET A 18 -0.46 1.13 2.91
C MET A 18 -1.86 1.66 2.61
N PHE A 19 -2.78 0.79 2.21
CA PHE A 19 -4.18 1.17 2.01
C PHE A 19 -4.83 1.63 3.31
N ALA A 20 -4.56 0.95 4.44
CA ALA A 20 -5.02 1.35 5.76
C ALA A 20 -4.41 2.69 6.20
N VAL A 21 -3.11 2.89 5.98
CA VAL A 21 -2.42 4.16 6.26
C VAL A 21 -3.07 5.31 5.49
N PHE A 22 -3.31 5.15 4.18
CA PHE A 22 -4.00 6.19 3.40
C PHE A 22 -5.46 6.39 3.82
N SER A 23 -6.15 5.35 4.28
CA SER A 23 -7.50 5.52 4.83
C SER A 23 -7.50 6.37 6.09
N TRP A 24 -6.55 6.13 6.99
CA TRP A 24 -6.40 6.93 8.19
C TRP A 24 -5.99 8.38 7.88
N ILE A 25 -5.12 8.59 6.90
CA ILE A 25 -4.75 9.94 6.43
C ILE A 25 -5.96 10.67 5.82
N GLN A 26 -6.80 9.96 5.07
CA GLN A 26 -8.03 10.50 4.50
C GLN A 26 -9.02 10.90 5.60
N ASP A 27 -9.26 10.01 6.57
CA ASP A 27 -10.21 10.26 7.68
C ASP A 27 -9.72 11.34 8.66
N SER A 28 -8.41 11.57 8.76
CA SER A 28 -7.83 12.59 9.64
C SER A 28 -7.90 14.02 9.10
N GLN A 29 -8.43 14.23 7.88
CA GLN A 29 -8.55 15.53 7.20
C GLN A 29 -7.24 16.34 7.13
N ILE A 30 -6.08 15.67 7.28
CA ILE A 30 -4.75 16.30 7.21
C ILE A 30 -4.44 16.75 5.77
N PHE A 31 -5.02 16.08 4.78
CA PHE A 31 -4.90 16.37 3.36
C PHE A 31 -6.28 16.62 2.74
N ASP A 32 -6.28 17.42 1.68
CA ASP A 32 -7.47 17.68 0.85
C ASP A 32 -8.07 16.33 0.39
N GLU A 33 -9.26 16.01 0.89
CA GLU A 33 -9.92 14.70 0.71
C GLU A 33 -10.04 14.32 -0.77
N ASN A 34 -10.05 15.34 -1.63
CA ASN A 34 -10.10 15.24 -3.09
C ASN A 34 -8.92 14.51 -3.74
N ILE A 35 -7.74 14.50 -3.10
CA ILE A 35 -6.53 13.89 -3.67
C ILE A 35 -6.59 12.37 -3.63
N LEU A 36 -7.24 11.80 -2.59
CA LEU A 36 -7.35 10.36 -2.34
C LEU A 36 -8.74 9.80 -2.72
N LEU A 37 -9.55 10.53 -3.48
CA LEU A 37 -10.88 10.06 -3.89
C LEU A 37 -10.84 8.93 -4.94
N GLY A 38 -11.67 7.91 -4.71
CA GLY A 38 -11.94 6.83 -5.67
C GLY A 38 -10.75 5.88 -5.91
N TYR A 39 -10.59 5.44 -7.16
CA TYR A 39 -9.56 4.46 -7.56
C TYR A 39 -8.11 4.95 -7.32
N ARG A 40 -7.92 6.27 -7.20
CA ARG A 40 -6.60 6.90 -7.01
C ARG A 40 -5.95 6.45 -5.70
N LYS A 41 -6.72 6.32 -4.62
CA LYS A 41 -6.23 5.76 -3.33
C LYS A 41 -5.62 4.37 -3.50
N GLY A 42 -6.28 3.52 -4.30
CA GLY A 42 -5.78 2.19 -4.62
C GLY A 42 -4.45 2.24 -5.38
N ILE A 43 -4.33 3.12 -6.38
CA ILE A 43 -3.08 3.30 -7.14
C ILE A 43 -1.94 3.80 -6.23
N TYR A 44 -2.19 4.79 -5.39
CA TYR A 44 -1.20 5.28 -4.44
C TYR A 44 -0.79 4.21 -3.43
N ALA A 45 -1.76 3.46 -2.90
CA ALA A 45 -1.52 2.32 -2.01
C ALA A 45 -0.70 1.22 -2.68
N LEU A 46 -0.87 1.01 -3.99
CA LEU A 46 -0.12 0.02 -4.75
C LEU A 46 1.33 0.45 -4.96
N ILE A 47 1.57 1.70 -5.36
CA ILE A 47 2.92 2.24 -5.53
C ILE A 47 3.67 2.23 -4.18
N SER A 48 3.06 2.79 -3.15
CA SER A 48 3.66 2.83 -1.80
C SER A 48 3.79 1.43 -1.19
N GLY A 49 2.85 0.52 -1.44
CA GLY A 49 2.91 -0.87 -1.00
C GLY A 49 4.04 -1.67 -1.65
N VAL A 50 4.32 -1.41 -2.93
CA VAL A 50 5.50 -1.96 -3.61
C VAL A 50 6.79 -1.41 -3.00
N VAL A 51 6.85 -0.11 -2.73
CA VAL A 51 8.02 0.50 -2.05
C VAL A 51 8.21 -0.11 -0.66
N LEU A 52 7.14 -0.26 0.12
CA LEU A 52 7.17 -0.89 1.44
C LEU A 52 7.64 -2.35 1.36
N TYR A 53 7.15 -3.09 0.37
CA TYR A 53 7.59 -4.47 0.13
C TYR A 53 9.12 -4.52 -0.10
N TYR A 54 9.67 -3.62 -0.90
CA TYR A 54 11.12 -3.56 -1.15
C TYR A 54 11.94 -3.17 0.07
N ILE A 55 11.43 -2.29 0.94
CA ILE A 55 12.16 -1.79 2.12
C ILE A 55 12.08 -2.79 3.28
N VAL A 56 10.88 -3.30 3.57
CA VAL A 56 10.60 -4.11 4.77
C VAL A 56 10.54 -5.58 4.44
N ALA A 57 9.69 -5.98 3.50
CA ALA A 57 9.36 -7.38 3.28
C ALA A 57 10.41 -8.15 2.46
N ARG A 58 11.20 -7.48 1.62
CA ARG A 58 12.25 -8.12 0.81
C ARG A 58 13.37 -8.72 1.67
N LYS A 59 13.56 -8.23 2.89
CA LYS A 59 14.58 -8.74 3.83
C LYS A 59 14.09 -9.91 4.68
N ILE A 60 12.83 -10.34 4.55
CA ILE A 60 12.19 -11.40 5.37
C ILE A 60 12.10 -12.73 4.60
#